data_AF-A0A5P0YZ77-F1
#
_entry.id   AF-A0A5P0YZ77-F1
#
_cell.length_a   1.000
_cell.length_b   1.000
_cell.length_c   1.000
_cell.angle_alpha   90.00
_cell.angle_beta   90.00
_cell.angle_gamma   90.00
#
_symmetry.space_group_name_H-M   'P 1'
#
loop_
_entity.id
_entity.type
_entity.pdbx_description
1 polymer ?
#
loop_
_entity_poly.entity_id
_entity_poly.type
_entity_poly.pdbx_seq_one_letter_code
_entity_poly.pdbx_strand_id
1 'polypeptide(L)'
;MQRSLRMQHWMGWLAAVMAAVWTSLAVAAAPVVVLPVTGAIGPASAAYVSRGLQQARDQGAQLVVLQMDTPGGLDASMRQIIQAILASPVPVAGYVAPGGARA
;
A
#
# COMPACT_ATOMS: atom_id res chain seq x y z
N MET A 1 -8.75 49.69 34.03
CA MET A 1 -8.21 49.17 32.76
C MET A 1 -7.59 47.78 33.00
N GLN A 2 -8.41 46.77 33.31
CA GLN A 2 -7.97 45.37 33.50
C GLN A 2 -8.89 44.49 32.65
N ARG A 3 -8.55 44.31 31.37
CA ARG A 3 -9.17 43.25 30.55
C ARG A 3 -8.86 41.92 31.24
N SER A 4 -9.90 41.13 31.49
CA SER A 4 -9.89 39.96 32.35
C SER A 4 -8.82 38.95 31.93
N LEU A 5 -7.78 38.79 32.76
CA LEU A 5 -6.71 37.77 32.60
C LEU A 5 -7.27 36.36 32.36
N ARG A 6 -8.44 36.03 32.95
CA ARG A 6 -9.17 34.77 32.71
C ARG A 6 -9.53 34.55 31.24
N MET A 7 -9.88 35.61 30.50
CA MET A 7 -10.34 35.50 29.11
C MET A 7 -9.17 35.31 28.13
N GLN A 8 -7.99 35.88 28.43
CA GLN A 8 -6.76 35.62 27.68
C GLN A 8 -6.27 34.18 27.85
N HIS A 9 -6.37 33.60 29.04
CA HIS A 9 -5.97 32.20 29.26
C HIS A 9 -6.92 31.22 28.55
N TRP A 10 -8.22 31.49 28.54
CA TRP A 10 -9.20 30.68 27.80
C TRP A 10 -8.98 30.72 26.28
N MET A 11 -8.66 31.89 25.73
CA MET A 11 -8.35 32.04 24.31
C MET A 11 -7.04 31.32 23.93
N GLY A 12 -6.02 31.39 24.79
CA GLY A 12 -4.75 30.68 24.59
C GLY A 12 -4.92 29.16 24.59
N TRP A 13 -5.74 28.62 25.50
CA TRP A 13 -6.07 27.19 25.54
C TRP A 13 -6.84 26.72 24.30
N LEU A 14 -7.83 27.50 23.85
CA LEU A 14 -8.57 27.20 22.62
C LEU A 14 -7.66 27.19 21.39
N ALA A 15 -6.75 28.16 21.28
CA ALA A 15 -5.78 28.21 20.19
C ALA A 15 -4.81 27.01 20.22
N ALA A 16 -4.35 26.61 21.41
CA ALA A 16 -3.47 25.45 21.57
C ALA A 16 -4.17 24.13 21.23
N VAL A 17 -5.43 23.96 21.63
CA VAL A 17 -6.24 22.77 21.29
C VAL A 17 -6.51 22.72 19.79
N MET A 18 -6.87 23.85 19.15
CA MET A 18 -7.04 23.90 17.70
C MET A 18 -5.75 23.55 16.94
N ALA A 19 -4.60 24.08 17.38
CA ALA A 19 -3.31 23.77 16.75
C ALA A 19 -2.95 22.28 16.89
N ALA A 20 -3.24 21.66 18.05
CA ALA A 20 -3.02 20.23 18.27
C ALA A 20 -3.95 19.35 17.42
N VAL A 21 -5.21 19.78 17.21
CA VAL A 21 -6.14 19.10 16.30
C VAL A 21 -5.66 19.19 14.85
N TRP A 22 -5.12 20.35 14.44
CA TRP A 22 -4.59 20.53 13.08
C TRP A 22 -3.35 19.68 12.79
N THR A 23 -2.46 19.45 13.76
CA THR A 23 -1.32 18.53 13.58
C THR A 23 -1.72 17.06 13.56
N SER A 24 -2.83 16.69 14.21
CA SER A 24 -3.35 15.32 14.20
C SER A 24 -4.04 14.88 12.90
N LEU A 25 -4.21 15.79 11.93
CA LEU A 25 -4.82 15.51 10.63
C LEU A 25 -3.82 15.12 9.52
N ALA A 26 -2.56 14.87 9.87
CA ALA A 26 -1.58 14.33 8.91
C ALA A 26 -1.94 12.88 8.55
N VAL A 27 -2.81 12.70 7.55
CA VAL A 27 -3.11 11.39 6.97
C VAL A 27 -1.89 10.94 6.18
N ALA A 28 -1.15 9.98 6.71
CA ALA A 28 -0.09 9.32 5.96
C ALA A 28 -0.71 8.59 4.75
N ALA A 29 -0.17 8.82 3.56
CA ALA A 29 -0.62 8.13 2.37
C ALA A 29 -0.41 6.62 2.53
N ALA A 30 -1.45 5.83 2.24
CA ALA A 30 -1.35 4.38 2.23
C ALA A 30 -0.24 3.93 1.24
N PRO A 31 0.56 2.91 1.57
CA PRO A 31 1.69 2.53 0.73
C PRO A 31 1.22 1.85 -0.57
N VAL A 32 2.08 1.92 -1.60
CA VAL A 32 1.99 1.06 -2.78
C VAL A 32 3.08 0.01 -2.68
N VAL A 33 2.71 -1.26 -2.74
CA VAL A 33 3.67 -2.38 -2.65
C VAL A 33 4.02 -2.85 -4.04
N VAL A 34 5.30 -2.91 -4.38
CA VAL A 34 5.77 -3.43 -5.67
C VAL A 34 6.37 -4.82 -5.46
N LEU A 35 5.88 -5.80 -6.22
CA LEU A 35 6.35 -7.18 -6.21
C LEU A 35 6.97 -7.52 -7.57
N PRO A 36 8.31 -7.63 -7.66
CA PRO A 36 8.97 -8.08 -8.88
C PRO A 36 8.69 -9.56 -9.16
N VAL A 37 8.27 -9.87 -10.38
CA VAL A 37 8.04 -11.22 -10.90
C VAL A 37 8.86 -11.37 -12.17
N THR A 38 10.09 -11.87 -12.00
CA THR A 38 11.08 -12.00 -13.09
C THR A 38 11.41 -13.46 -13.36
N GLY A 39 11.52 -13.82 -14.64
CA GLY A 39 11.86 -15.17 -15.07
C GLY A 39 10.66 -16.13 -15.08
N ALA A 40 10.94 -17.43 -15.15
CA ALA A 40 9.91 -18.45 -15.28
C ALA A 40 9.02 -18.54 -14.03
N ILE A 41 7.71 -18.72 -14.24
CA ILE A 41 6.76 -18.86 -13.13
C ILE A 41 6.66 -20.31 -12.66
N GLY A 42 6.99 -20.53 -11.40
CA GLY A 42 6.90 -21.82 -10.72
C GLY A 42 6.41 -21.70 -9.27
N PRO A 43 6.47 -22.79 -8.48
CA PRO A 43 5.93 -22.82 -7.12
C PRO A 43 6.52 -21.76 -6.19
N ALA A 44 7.81 -21.44 -6.36
CA ALA A 44 8.49 -20.41 -5.59
C ALA A 44 7.92 -19.00 -5.87
N SER A 45 7.72 -18.65 -7.14
CA SER A 45 7.13 -17.37 -7.56
C SER A 45 5.68 -17.25 -7.09
N ALA A 46 4.90 -18.33 -7.20
CA ALA A 46 3.53 -18.34 -6.69
C ALA A 46 3.46 -18.11 -5.17
N ALA A 47 4.32 -18.79 -4.40
CA ALA A 47 4.41 -18.59 -2.96
C ALA A 47 4.90 -17.17 -2.60
N TYR A 48 5.84 -16.62 -3.38
CA TYR A 48 6.30 -15.24 -3.23
C TYR A 48 5.16 -14.24 -3.43
N VAL A 49 4.42 -14.33 -4.53
CA VAL A 49 3.28 -13.43 -4.80
C VAL A 49 2.22 -13.56 -3.71
N SER A 50 1.85 -14.78 -3.31
CA SER A 50 0.86 -14.98 -2.23
C SER A 50 1.29 -14.31 -0.91
N ARG A 51 2.56 -14.45 -0.52
CA ARG A 51 3.09 -13.77 0.69
C ARG A 51 3.12 -12.25 0.52
N GLY A 52 3.53 -11.75 -0.63
CA GLY A 52 3.56 -10.31 -0.91
C GLY A 52 2.16 -9.68 -0.84
N LEU A 53 1.14 -10.37 -1.36
CA LEU A 53 -0.27 -9.92 -1.27
C LEU A 53 -0.82 -9.94 0.16
N GLN A 54 -0.39 -10.88 1.00
CA GLN A 54 -0.73 -10.88 2.43
C GLN A 54 -0.06 -9.71 3.15
N GLN A 55 1.24 -9.51 2.92
CA GLN A 55 1.97 -8.41 3.52
C GLN A 55 1.41 -7.04 3.11
N ALA A 56 1.03 -6.86 1.85
CA ALA A 56 0.39 -5.62 1.39
C ALA A 56 -0.93 -5.34 2.12
N ARG A 57 -1.70 -6.40 2.38
CA ARG A 57 -2.91 -6.35 3.19
C ARG A 57 -2.63 -5.88 4.62
N ASP A 58 -1.65 -6.51 5.27
CA ASP A 58 -1.27 -6.21 6.66
C ASP A 58 -0.73 -4.78 6.80
N GLN A 59 -0.11 -4.25 5.76
CA GLN A 59 0.39 -2.88 5.68
C GLN A 59 -0.70 -1.84 5.36
N GLY A 60 -1.95 -2.26 5.11
CA GLY A 60 -3.01 -1.35 4.66
C GLY A 60 -2.66 -0.67 3.33
N ALA A 61 -1.96 -1.38 2.44
CA ALA A 61 -1.57 -0.84 1.14
C ALA A 61 -2.80 -0.48 0.30
N GLN A 62 -2.71 0.62 -0.43
CA GLN A 62 -3.77 1.05 -1.36
C GLN A 62 -3.69 0.34 -2.72
N LEU A 63 -2.53 -0.21 -3.06
CA LEU A 63 -2.29 -0.89 -4.34
C LEU A 63 -1.11 -1.85 -4.21
N VAL A 64 -1.22 -2.99 -4.88
CA VAL A 64 -0.07 -3.84 -5.22
C VAL A 64 0.22 -3.71 -6.71
N VAL A 65 1.49 -3.50 -7.06
CA VAL A 65 1.98 -3.55 -8.43
C VAL A 65 2.80 -4.82 -8.61
N LEU A 66 2.31 -5.74 -9.44
CA LEU A 66 3.12 -6.85 -9.93
C LEU A 66 3.98 -6.33 -11.08
N GLN A 67 5.26 -6.09 -10.83
CA GLN A 67 6.20 -5.69 -11.88
C GLN A 67 6.71 -6.96 -12.59
N MET A 68 6.41 -7.12 -13.87
CA MET A 68 6.56 -8.40 -14.56
C MET A 68 7.59 -8.33 -15.70
N ASP A 69 8.49 -9.30 -15.69
CA ASP A 69 9.30 -9.70 -16.85
C ASP A 69 9.42 -11.23 -16.87
N THR A 70 8.44 -11.88 -17.50
CA THR A 70 8.27 -13.32 -17.45
C THR A 70 7.88 -13.90 -18.82
N PRO A 71 8.46 -15.03 -19.25
CA PRO A 71 7.93 -15.80 -20.37
C PRO A 71 6.61 -16.53 -20.08
N GLY A 72 6.11 -16.45 -18.84
CA GLY A 72 5.11 -17.36 -18.29
C GLY A 72 5.77 -18.53 -17.55
N GLY A 73 5.04 -19.64 -17.42
CA GLY A 73 5.56 -20.81 -16.71
C GLY A 73 4.49 -21.86 -16.46
N LEU A 74 4.60 -22.54 -15.33
CA LEU A 74 3.71 -23.65 -14.98
C LEU A 74 2.28 -23.16 -14.78
N ASP A 75 1.37 -23.77 -15.53
CA ASP A 75 -0.08 -23.56 -15.49
C ASP A 75 -0.67 -23.57 -14.07
N ALA A 76 -0.24 -24.52 -13.24
CA ALA A 76 -0.69 -24.61 -11.85
C ALA A 76 -0.24 -23.39 -11.02
N SER A 77 1.00 -22.94 -11.20
CA SER A 77 1.54 -21.76 -10.51
C SER A 77 0.87 -20.48 -11.00
N MET A 78 0.60 -20.35 -12.29
CA MET A 78 -0.17 -19.22 -12.86
C MET A 78 -1.59 -19.17 -12.29
N ARG A 79 -2.31 -20.30 -12.28
CA ARG A 79 -3.66 -20.37 -11.69
C ARG A 79 -3.65 -20.02 -10.21
N GLN A 80 -2.65 -20.46 -9.44
CA GLN A 80 -2.51 -20.09 -8.04
C GLN A 80 -2.31 -18.58 -7.86
N ILE A 81 -1.49 -17.94 -8.69
CA ILE A 81 -1.29 -16.47 -8.67
C ILE A 81 -2.60 -15.75 -9.00
N ILE A 82 -3.31 -16.18 -10.06
CA ILE A 82 -4.59 -15.58 -10.46
C ILE A 82 -5.61 -15.69 -9.33
N GLN A 83 -5.73 -16.85 -8.69
CA GLN A 83 -6.64 -17.04 -7.55
C GLN A 83 -6.26 -16.14 -6.36
N ALA A 84 -4.97 -16.00 -6.08
CA ALA A 84 -4.50 -15.11 -5.01
C ALA A 84 -4.81 -13.63 -5.30
N ILE A 85 -4.68 -13.20 -6.57
CA ILE A 85 -5.06 -11.85 -7.02
C ILE A 85 -6.57 -11.63 -6.86
N LEU A 86 -7.39 -12.57 -7.34
CA LEU A 86 -8.86 -12.47 -7.25
C LEU A 86 -9.38 -12.48 -5.81
N ALA A 87 -8.65 -13.12 -4.89
CA ALA A 87 -8.96 -13.14 -3.47
C ALA A 87 -8.35 -11.95 -2.68
N SER A 88 -7.61 -11.06 -3.33
CA SER A 88 -6.97 -9.93 -2.67
C SER A 88 -7.99 -8.82 -2.40
N PRO A 89 -8.12 -8.32 -1.15
CA PRO A 89 -8.89 -7.12 -0.86
C PRO A 89 -8.12 -5.83 -1.18
N VAL A 90 -6.81 -5.92 -1.46
CA VAL A 90 -6.00 -4.81 -1.98
C VAL A 90 -6.01 -4.91 -3.51
N PRO A 91 -6.32 -3.82 -4.24
CA PRO A 91 -6.24 -3.79 -5.70
C PRO A 91 -4.86 -4.22 -6.21
N VAL A 92 -4.82 -4.97 -7.32
CA VAL A 92 -3.59 -5.43 -7.94
C VAL A 92 -3.51 -4.93 -9.38
N ALA A 93 -2.41 -4.26 -9.72
CA ALA A 93 -2.08 -3.84 -11.08
C ALA A 93 -0.89 -4.66 -11.61
N GLY A 94 -1.01 -5.19 -12.83
CA GLY A 94 0.14 -5.73 -13.56
C GLY A 94 0.87 -4.63 -14.30
N TYR A 95 2.21 -4.59 -14.20
CA TYR A 95 3.06 -3.63 -14.89
C TYR A 95 4.23 -4.34 -15.56
N VAL A 96 4.22 -4.43 -16.89
CA VAL A 96 5.30 -5.05 -17.67
C VAL A 96 6.45 -4.05 -17.80
N ALA A 97 7.57 -4.36 -17.17
CA ALA A 97 8.73 -3.46 -17.12
C ALA A 97 10.03 -4.22 -16.78
N PRO A 98 11.20 -3.70 -17.18
CA PRO A 98 11.41 -2.45 -17.95
C PRO A 98 11.03 -2.60 -19.44
N GLY A 99 11.23 -1.56 -20.24
CA GLY A 99 10.99 -1.64 -21.68
C GLY A 99 11.70 -2.84 -22.30
N GLY A 100 10.97 -3.64 -23.09
CA GLY A 100 11.44 -4.91 -23.66
C GLY A 100 11.05 -6.16 -22.86
N ALA A 101 10.50 -6.00 -21.65
CA ALA A 101 9.92 -7.10 -20.87
C ALA A 101 8.63 -7.65 -21.52
N ARG A 102 8.21 -8.82 -21.04
CA ARG A 102 6.96 -9.50 -21.43
C ARG A 102 6.23 -10.07 -20.22
N ALA A 103 4.93 -10.35 -20.38
CA ALA A 103 4.08 -11.06 -19.43
C ALA A 103 2.93 -11.76 -20.13
#